data_AF-A0A429XUM3-F1
#
_entry.id   AF-A0A429XUM3-F1
#
_cell.length_a   1.000
_cell.length_b   1.000
_cell.length_c   1.000
_cell.angle_alpha   90.00
_cell.angle_beta   90.00
_cell.angle_gamma   90.00
#
_symmetry.space_group_name_H-M   'P 1'
#
loop_
_entity.id
_entity.type
_entity.pdbx_description
1 polymer ?
#
loop_
_entity_poly.entity_id
_entity_poly.type
_entity_poly.pdbx_seq_one_letter_code
_entity_poly.pdbx_strand_id
1 'polypeptide(L)' 'MINEHELLLEEIEERRKEMVELGLSRSFADERVVRLSDQLDQLLNRYHSIWQKHASSSS' A
#
# COMPACT_ATOMS: atom_id res chain seq x y z
N MET A 1 -11.55 19.12 -0.29
CA MET A 1 -10.65 18.52 -1.30
C MET A 1 -10.16 17.24 -0.69
N ILE A 2 -10.45 16.09 -1.28
CA ILE A 2 -9.89 14.83 -0.79
C ILE A 2 -8.40 14.90 -1.09
N ASN A 3 -7.56 14.83 -0.06
CA ASN A 3 -6.12 14.91 -0.27
C ASN A 3 -5.67 13.66 -1.03
N GLU A 4 -4.81 13.82 -2.04
CA GLU A 4 -4.20 12.69 -2.78
C GLU A 4 -3.57 11.66 -1.83
N HIS A 5 -3.11 12.14 -0.68
CA HIS A 5 -2.63 11.34 0.45
C HIS A 5 -3.68 10.43 1.09
N GLU A 6 -4.91 10.93 1.29
CA GLU A 6 -6.01 10.14 1.88
C GLU A 6 -6.46 9.04 0.92
N LEU A 7 -6.57 9.33 -0.37
CA LEU A 7 -6.89 8.31 -1.39
C LEU A 7 -5.84 7.21 -1.42
N LEU A 8 -4.56 7.57 -1.28
CA LEU A 8 -3.46 6.62 -1.31
C LEU A 8 -3.45 5.73 -0.04
N LEU A 9 -3.80 6.29 1.12
CA LEU A 9 -3.97 5.54 2.36
C LEU A 9 -5.18 4.60 2.31
N GLU A 10 -6.29 5.04 1.72
CA GLU A 10 -7.47 4.22 1.53
C GLU A 10 -7.16 3.01 0.63
N GLU A 11 -6.47 3.24 -0.49
CA GLU A 11 -6.09 2.18 -1.42
C GLU A 11 -5.09 1.17 -0.80
N ILE A 12 -4.19 1.64 0.08
CA ILE A 12 -3.29 0.78 0.87
C ILE A 12 -4.12 -0.09 1.83
N GLU A 13 -5.07 0.50 2.56
CA GLU A 13 -5.87 -0.24 3.53
C GLU A 13 -6.80 -1.27 2.87
N GLU A 14 -7.39 -0.93 1.72
CA GLU A 14 -8.19 -1.88 0.92
C GLU A 14 -7.34 -3.07 0.46
N ARG A 15 -6.18 -2.81 -0.15
CA ARG A 15 -5.28 -3.90 -0.58
C ARG A 15 -4.74 -4.73 0.57
N ARG A 16 -4.48 -4.11 1.72
CA ARG A 16 -4.07 -4.85 2.93
C ARG A 16 -5.18 -5.78 3.39
N LYS A 17 -6.44 -5.33 3.42
CA LYS A 17 -7.59 -6.19 3.75
C LYS A 17 -7.71 -7.35 2.76
N GLU A 18 -7.63 -7.06 1.47
CA GLU A 18 -7.76 -8.09 0.43
C GLU A 18 -6.64 -9.14 0.53
N MET A 19 -5.40 -8.71 0.80
CA MET A 19 -4.26 -9.60 1.05
C MET A 19 -4.47 -10.48 2.28
N VAL A 20 -4.99 -9.90 3.38
CA VAL A 20 -5.26 -10.64 4.61
C VAL A 20 -6.40 -11.64 4.40
N GLU A 21 -7.48 -11.25 3.72
CA GLU A 21 -8.60 -12.16 3.41
C GLU A 21 -8.18 -13.32 2.48
N LEU A 22 -7.38 -13.03 1.44
CA LEU A 22 -6.82 -14.09 0.60
C LEU A 22 -5.81 -14.98 1.34
N GLY A 23 -4.96 -14.38 2.18
CA GLY A 23 -3.97 -15.09 2.98
C GLY A 23 -4.62 -16.04 4.00
N LEU A 24 -5.71 -15.58 4.63
CA LEU A 24 -6.51 -16.38 5.56
C LEU A 24 -7.32 -17.47 4.86
N SER A 25 -7.82 -17.21 3.65
CA SER A 25 -8.67 -18.18 2.93
C SER A 25 -7.88 -19.24 2.16
N ARG A 26 -6.63 -18.99 1.77
CA ARG A 26 -5.85 -19.94 0.96
C ARG A 26 -4.48 -20.26 1.52
N SER A 27 -3.64 -19.25 1.71
CA SER A 27 -2.30 -19.29 2.32
C SER A 27 -1.58 -18.02 1.93
N PHE A 28 -0.76 -17.47 2.81
CA PHE A 28 0.11 -16.34 2.48
C PHE A 28 1.20 -16.66 1.44
N ALA A 29 1.39 -17.95 1.13
CA ALA A 29 2.28 -18.41 0.06
C ALA A 29 1.58 -18.55 -1.31
N ASP A 30 0.27 -18.28 -1.41
CA ASP A 30 -0.42 -18.25 -2.71
C ASP A 30 0.18 -17.13 -3.56
N GLU A 31 0.49 -17.41 -4.82
CA GLU A 31 1.08 -16.45 -5.77
C GLU A 31 0.27 -15.16 -5.85
N ARG A 32 -1.05 -15.22 -5.67
CA ARG A 32 -1.92 -14.04 -5.67
C ARG A 32 -1.74 -13.17 -4.42
N VAL A 33 -1.49 -13.78 -3.26
CA VAL A 33 -1.15 -13.04 -2.03
C VAL A 33 0.22 -12.39 -2.17
N VAL A 34 1.19 -13.09 -2.77
CA VAL A 34 2.53 -12.53 -3.07
C VAL A 34 2.43 -11.35 -4.05
N ARG A 35 1.63 -11.47 -5.12
CA ARG A 35 1.39 -10.35 -6.05
C ARG A 35 0.68 -9.17 -5.37
N LEU A 36 -0.28 -9.43 -4.49
CA LEU A 36 -0.94 -8.39 -3.70
C LEU A 36 0.05 -7.69 -2.75
N SER A 37 0.95 -8.46 -2.12
CA SER A 37 2.02 -7.91 -1.29
C SER A 37 2.96 -6.99 -2.09
N ASP A 38 3.36 -7.39 -3.29
CA ASP A 38 4.22 -6.57 -4.17
C ASP A 38 3.52 -5.26 -4.57
N GLN A 39 2.23 -5.32 -4.88
CA GLN A 39 1.44 -4.10 -5.16
C GLN A 39 1.30 -3.19 -3.94
N LEU A 40 1.12 -3.77 -2.75
CA LEU A 40 1.05 -3.02 -1.49
C LEU A 40 2.38 -2.30 -1.22
N ASP A 41 3.51 -3.00 -1.42
CA ASP A 41 4.85 -2.42 -1.28
C ASP A 41 5.09 -1.27 -2.27
N GLN A 42 4.63 -1.40 -3.52
CA GLN A 42 4.73 -0.31 -4.50
C GLN A 42 3.94 0.93 -4.06
N LEU A 43 2.74 0.75 -3.49
CA LEU A 43 1.93 1.85 -2.95
C LEU A 43 2.59 2.49 -1.74
N LEU A 44 3.11 1.69 -0.81
CA LEU A 44 3.86 2.17 0.35
C LEU A 44 5.11 2.95 -0.07
N ASN A 45 5.86 2.45 -1.06
CA ASN A 45 7.03 3.16 -1.61
C ASN A 45 6.65 4.50 -2.26
N ARG A 46 5.51 4.54 -2.95
CA ARG A 46 4.97 5.80 -3.52
C ARG A 46 4.56 6.78 -2.43
N TYR A 47 3.88 6.30 -1.40
CA TYR A 47 3.54 7.08 -0.21
C TYR A 47 4.79 7.65 0.47
N HIS A 48 5.77 6.79 0.74
CA HIS A 48 7.05 7.17 1.33
C HIS A 48 7.81 8.19 0.47
N SER A 49 7.79 8.06 -0.86
CA SER A 49 8.44 9.00 -1.77
C SER A 49 7.78 10.38 -1.73
N ILE A 50 6.45 10.44 -1.68
CA ILE A 50 5.70 11.70 -1.53
C ILE A 50 6.03 12.34 -0.18
N TRP A 51 6.05 11.53 0.89
CA TRP A 51 6.36 11.98 2.24
C TRP A 51 7.81 12.48 2.37
N GLN A 52 8.78 11.76 1.81
CA GLN A 52 10.18 12.18 1.79
C GLN A 52 10.41 13.45 0.97
N LYS A 53 9.72 13.62 -0.17
CA LYS A 53 9.78 14.90 -0.92
C LYS A 53 9.31 16.07 -0.07
N HIS A 54 8.25 15.91 0.73
CA HIS A 54 7.81 16.93 1.66
C HIS A 54 8.80 17.19 2.81
N ALA A 55 9.46 16.15 3.33
CA ALA A 55 10.48 16.30 4.38
C ALA A 55 11.77 16.97 3.89
N SER A 56 12.14 16.75 2.62
CA SER A 56 13.37 17.28 2.01
C SER A 56 13.26 18.73 1.53
N SER A 57 12.04 19.26 1.40
CA SER A 57 11.76 20.63 0.92
C SER A 57 11.79 21.68 2.03
N SER A 58 12.06 21.27 3.27
CA SER A 58 12.13 22.13 4.47
C SER A 58 13.57 22.27 5.01
N SER A 59 14.59 22.05 4.18
CA SER A 59 16.01 22.28 4.53
C SER A 59 16.63 23.41 3.69
#